data_AF-A0A2N2V550-F1
#
_entry.id   AF-A0A2N2V550-F1
#
_cell.length_a   1.000
_cell.length_b   1.000
_cell.length_c   1.000
_cell.angle_alpha   90.00
_cell.angle_beta   90.00
_cell.angle_gamma   90.00
#
_symmetry.space_group_name_H-M   'P 1'
#
loop_
_entity.id
_entity.type
_entity.pdbx_description
1 polymer ?
#
loop_
_entity_poly.entity_id
_entity_poly.type
_entity_poly.pdbx_seq_one_letter_code
_entity_poly.pdbx_strand_id
1 'polypeptide(L)'
;MFKNLKIGVRLGIGFGMVITLLVVIASIAYLRLASLNSEIENMVNDKFPKTVVANDIIDAVNAIARRLRNAYIFTGAEAQRELEQVPEQRKIVSERLETLEKTILTEQGKEVLKKVVDARPLYVASMDKYIDALKAGHKDEAANLLSGELRRTQGAYLKSIVDLITFQTELMHKSGKEADAMANSAERLILLLAAAAILIAIAFAWWVTRSITMPINAAVAAATRIADGDLTVRLESDSKDEVGQLMNALQNMIAKLTQIIGEVRTAADNLTNAAGQVSATAQSLSQSSSEQAASVEETTSSMEQMTASISQNTENAKVTDGMASKAAQEAAEGGEAVSRTVDDMKSIASKIGIIDDIAYQTNLLALNAAIEAARAGDHGKGFAVVAAEVRKLAERSQVAAQEIGGLASSSVKQAERAGTLLTEMVPTIRKTSDLVQEIAAASSEQSSGVGQINGA
;
A
#
# COMPACT_ATOMS: atom_id res chain seq x y z
N MET A 1 12.90 34.22 3.80
CA MET A 1 13.95 33.79 4.74
C MET A 1 13.39 32.99 5.92
N PHE A 2 12.38 33.48 6.67
CA PHE A 2 11.89 32.78 7.88
C PHE A 2 11.11 31.47 7.67
N LYS A 3 10.57 31.22 6.45
CA LYS A 3 9.84 29.98 6.11
C LYS A 3 10.68 28.71 6.14
N ASN A 4 12.01 28.82 6.15
CA ASN A 4 12.91 27.65 6.17
C ASN A 4 13.54 27.40 7.54
N LEU A 5 13.18 28.21 8.55
CA LEU A 5 13.68 28.00 9.91
C LEU A 5 12.97 26.80 10.53
N LYS A 6 13.73 25.99 11.26
CA LYS A 6 13.18 24.89 12.06
C LYS A 6 12.13 25.40 13.06
N ILE A 7 11.11 24.60 13.34
CA ILE A 7 10.03 24.96 14.29
C ILE A 7 10.60 25.41 15.64
N GLY A 8 11.57 24.66 16.17
CA GLY A 8 12.21 24.98 17.45
C GLY A 8 12.92 26.34 17.45
N VAL A 9 13.56 26.72 16.33
CA VAL A 9 14.22 28.03 16.20
C VAL A 9 13.18 29.16 16.15
N ARG A 10 12.06 28.96 15.45
CA ARG A 10 10.97 29.95 15.41
C ARG A 10 10.39 30.19 16.81
N LEU A 11 10.01 29.12 17.50
CA LEU A 11 9.49 29.21 18.87
C LEU A 11 10.51 29.86 19.82
N GLY A 12 11.78 29.48 19.70
CA GLY A 12 12.88 30.07 20.47
C GLY A 12 13.02 31.58 20.25
N ILE A 13 12.93 32.06 19.01
CA ILE A 13 12.94 33.50 18.70
C ILE A 13 11.75 34.20 19.36
N GLY A 14 10.55 33.62 19.28
CA GLY A 14 9.34 34.17 19.88
C GLY A 14 9.43 34.33 21.40
N PHE A 15 9.71 33.22 22.09
CA PHE A 15 9.85 33.23 23.55
C PHE A 15 11.03 34.10 23.99
N GLY A 16 12.17 34.02 23.29
CA GLY A 16 13.35 34.84 23.56
C GLY A 16 13.06 36.35 23.43
N MET A 17 12.30 36.75 22.42
CA MET A 17 11.89 38.14 22.23
C MET A 17 10.99 38.64 23.36
N VAL A 18 9.99 37.85 23.76
CA VAL A 18 9.09 38.19 24.88
C VAL A 18 9.86 38.29 26.19
N ILE A 19 10.74 37.33 26.48
CA ILE A 19 11.57 37.34 27.70
C ILE A 19 12.48 38.58 27.71
N THR A 20 13.11 38.90 26.58
CA THR A 20 13.98 40.08 26.46
C THR A 20 13.18 41.37 26.72
N LEU A 21 11.98 41.50 26.15
CA LEU A 21 11.10 42.65 26.39
C LEU A 21 10.71 42.75 27.87
N LEU A 22 10.37 41.63 28.53
CA LEU A 22 10.05 41.61 29.96
C LEU A 22 11.24 42.06 30.82
N VAL A 23 12.45 41.58 30.51
CA VAL A 23 13.67 41.98 31.22
C VAL A 23 13.94 43.47 31.03
N VAL A 24 13.77 44.00 29.82
CA VAL A 24 13.94 45.43 29.52
C VAL A 24 12.93 46.27 30.29
N ILE A 25 11.64 45.89 30.29
CA ILE A 25 10.58 46.60 31.02
C ILE A 25 10.87 46.58 32.53
N ALA A 26 11.20 45.42 33.09
CA ALA A 26 11.53 45.28 34.52
C ALA A 26 12.75 46.12 34.90
N SER A 27 13.79 46.12 34.07
CA SER A 27 15.01 46.91 34.30
C SER A 27 14.75 48.42 34.27
N ILE A 28 13.98 48.90 33.28
CA ILE A 28 13.61 50.31 33.18
C ILE A 28 12.73 50.72 34.37
N ALA A 29 11.74 49.90 34.73
CA ALA A 29 10.88 50.16 35.88
C ALA A 29 11.70 50.27 37.18
N TYR A 30 12.64 49.34 37.38
CA TYR A 30 13.54 49.36 38.54
C TYR A 30 14.41 50.62 38.59
N LEU A 31 15.05 50.99 37.47
CA LEU A 31 15.89 52.19 37.41
C LEU A 31 15.09 53.49 37.67
N ARG A 32 13.86 53.58 37.14
CA ARG A 32 12.98 54.73 37.37
C ARG A 32 12.51 54.81 38.82
N LEU A 33 12.14 53.67 39.41
CA LEU A 33 11.72 53.60 40.81
C LEU A 33 12.88 53.96 41.75
N ALA A 34 14.10 53.49 41.47
CA ALA A 34 15.30 53.82 42.23
C ALA A 34 15.60 55.33 42.20
N SER A 35 15.48 55.96 41.03
CA SER A 35 15.65 57.42 40.89
C SER A 35 14.59 58.21 41.67
N LEU A 36 13.33 57.77 41.62
CA LEU A 36 12.24 58.38 42.39
C LEU A 36 12.49 58.24 43.90
N ASN A 37 12.90 57.06 44.35
CA ASN A 37 13.21 56.80 45.75
C ASN A 37 14.37 57.68 46.25
N SER A 38 15.41 57.87 45.43
CA SER A 38 16.54 58.75 45.77
C SER A 38 16.11 60.22 45.91
N GLU A 39 15.19 60.71 45.08
CA GLU A 39 14.69 62.08 45.20
C GLU A 39 13.82 62.27 46.45
N ILE A 40 12.97 61.29 46.77
CA ILE A 40 12.18 61.28 48.01
C ILE A 40 13.11 61.25 49.22
N GLU A 41 14.16 60.43 49.20
CA GLU A 41 15.14 60.36 50.27
C GLU A 41 15.85 61.70 50.48
N ASN A 42 16.23 62.39 49.40
CA ASN A 42 16.80 63.74 49.44
C ASN A 42 15.82 64.75 50.05
N MET A 43 14.54 64.70 49.68
CA MET A 43 13.51 65.56 50.27
C MET A 43 13.35 65.34 51.78
N VAL A 44 13.31 64.08 52.23
CA VAL A 44 13.03 63.69 53.62
C VAL A 44 14.26 63.84 54.52
N ASN A 45 15.45 63.47 54.04
CA ASN A 45 16.66 63.40 54.85
C ASN A 45 17.58 64.63 54.70
N ASP A 46 17.41 65.46 53.66
CA ASP A 46 18.24 66.66 53.46
C ASP A 46 17.42 67.95 53.54
N LYS A 47 16.40 68.12 52.68
CA LYS A 47 15.68 69.42 52.55
C LYS A 47 14.74 69.68 53.73
N PHE A 48 13.92 68.70 54.12
CA PHE A 48 12.96 68.84 55.20
C PHE A 48 13.61 69.15 56.56
N PRO A 49 14.66 68.43 57.02
CA PRO A 49 15.30 68.71 58.31
C PRO A 49 15.88 70.12 58.40
N LYS A 50 16.35 70.71 57.30
CA LYS A 50 16.83 72.11 57.27
C LYS A 50 15.73 73.11 57.61
N THR A 51 14.51 72.88 57.11
CA THR A 51 13.36 73.71 57.46
C THR A 51 13.01 73.57 58.95
N VAL A 52 13.10 72.36 59.51
CA VAL A 52 12.86 72.10 60.94
C VAL A 52 13.90 72.83 61.79
N VAL A 53 15.19 72.67 61.48
CA VAL A 53 16.30 73.33 62.17
C VAL A 53 16.19 74.87 62.10
N ALA A 54 15.75 75.42 60.96
CA ALA A 54 15.51 76.86 60.85
C ALA A 54 14.31 77.33 61.71
N ASN A 55 13.25 76.54 61.83
CA ASN A 55 12.14 76.82 62.75
C ASN A 55 12.58 76.74 64.22
N ASP A 56 13.44 75.78 64.60
CA ASP A 56 14.02 75.70 65.95
C ASP A 56 14.75 77.01 66.32
N ILE A 57 15.43 77.65 65.36
CA ILE A 57 16.08 78.95 65.58
C ILE A 57 15.04 80.04 65.85
N ILE A 58 13.95 80.10 65.07
CA ILE A 58 12.85 81.05 65.32
C ILE A 58 12.27 80.84 66.72
N ASP A 59 12.03 79.60 67.12
CA ASP A 59 11.48 79.27 68.44
C ASP A 59 12.41 79.69 69.58
N ALA A 60 13.72 79.44 69.44
CA ALA A 60 14.73 79.86 70.41
C ALA A 60 14.86 81.40 70.48
N VAL A 61 14.81 82.09 69.34
CA VAL A 61 14.83 83.57 69.30
C VAL A 61 13.58 84.15 69.95
N ASN A 62 12.41 83.56 69.71
CA ASN A 62 11.16 83.96 70.36
C ASN A 62 11.18 83.65 71.87
N ALA A 63 11.81 82.54 72.29
CA ALA A 63 12.03 82.25 73.70
C ALA A 63 12.90 83.31 74.35
N ILE A 64 14.03 83.68 73.73
CA ILE A 64 14.89 84.79 74.17
C ILE A 64 14.06 86.08 74.32
N ALA A 65 13.28 86.44 73.31
CA ALA A 65 12.45 87.64 73.34
C ALA A 65 11.48 87.66 74.54
N ARG A 66 10.83 86.52 74.82
CA ARG A 66 9.94 86.36 75.97
C ARG A 66 10.71 86.49 77.29
N ARG A 67 11.88 85.86 77.42
CA ARG A 67 12.75 85.97 78.61
C ARG A 67 13.19 87.42 78.86
N LEU A 68 13.63 88.12 77.80
CA LEU A 68 14.03 89.52 77.86
C LEU A 68 12.88 90.44 78.27
N ARG A 69 11.66 90.19 77.75
CA ARG A 69 10.46 90.92 78.14
C ARG A 69 10.08 90.64 79.59
N ASN A 70 10.10 89.38 80.02
CA ASN A 70 9.80 88.99 81.40
C ASN A 70 10.80 89.61 82.39
N ALA A 71 12.08 89.65 82.05
CA ALA A 71 13.11 90.30 82.87
C ALA A 71 12.89 91.81 83.06
N TYR A 72 12.27 92.49 82.10
CA TYR A 72 11.86 93.90 82.24
C TYR A 72 10.63 94.07 83.14
N ILE A 73 9.66 93.17 83.01
CA ILE A 73 8.39 93.18 83.76
C ILE A 73 8.62 92.82 85.23
N PHE A 74 9.36 91.75 85.51
CA PHE A 74 9.65 91.30 86.86
C PHE A 74 10.74 92.16 87.53
N THR A 75 10.94 91.94 88.83
CA THR A 75 11.92 92.67 89.64
C THR A 75 12.71 91.71 90.53
N GLY A 76 13.94 92.08 90.89
CA GLY A 76 14.76 91.30 91.81
C GLY A 76 15.16 89.93 91.25
N ALA A 77 15.11 88.89 92.10
CA ALA A 77 15.62 87.55 91.75
C ALA A 77 14.90 86.89 90.57
N GLU A 78 13.62 87.21 90.32
CA GLU A 78 12.85 86.65 89.21
C GLU A 78 13.31 87.19 87.86
N ALA A 79 13.60 88.50 87.77
CA ALA A 79 14.17 89.10 86.56
C ALA A 79 15.55 88.52 86.23
N GLN A 80 16.38 88.32 87.26
CA GLN A 80 17.71 87.72 87.11
C GLN A 80 17.64 86.27 86.60
N ARG A 81 16.72 85.45 87.12
CA ARG A 81 16.49 84.08 86.63
C ARG A 81 16.10 84.02 85.16
N GLU A 82 15.28 84.97 84.68
CA GLU A 82 14.91 85.02 83.26
C GLU A 82 16.13 85.36 82.37
N LEU A 83 17.01 86.25 82.82
CA LEU A 83 18.25 86.60 82.11
C LEU A 83 19.27 85.45 82.10
N GLU A 84 19.35 84.65 83.18
CA GLU A 84 20.24 83.48 83.29
C GLU A 84 19.88 82.36 82.30
N GLN A 85 18.66 82.34 81.76
CA GLN A 85 18.24 81.37 80.75
C GLN A 85 18.55 81.80 79.31
N VAL A 86 18.90 83.08 79.09
CA VAL A 86 19.21 83.61 77.76
C VAL A 86 20.46 82.94 77.14
N PRO A 87 21.57 82.71 77.87
CA PRO A 87 22.75 82.03 77.32
C PRO A 87 22.45 80.65 76.74
N GLU A 88 21.59 79.86 77.40
CA GLU A 88 21.24 78.52 76.91
C GLU A 88 20.48 78.58 75.58
N GLN A 89 19.53 79.50 75.45
CA GLN A 89 18.83 79.68 74.17
C GLN A 89 19.76 80.22 73.08
N ARG A 90 20.73 81.08 73.42
CA ARG A 90 21.78 81.53 72.47
C ARG A 90 22.64 80.36 71.99
N LYS A 91 22.95 79.41 72.88
CA LYS A 91 23.68 78.19 72.55
C LYS A 91 22.91 77.32 71.56
N ILE A 92 21.62 77.09 71.79
CA ILE A 92 20.74 76.38 70.84
C ILE A 92 20.76 77.06 69.47
N VAL A 93 20.64 78.38 69.42
CA VAL A 93 20.73 79.14 68.15
C VAL A 93 22.08 78.96 67.48
N SER A 94 23.19 78.97 68.22
CA SER A 94 24.53 78.70 67.66
C SER A 94 24.63 77.31 67.06
N GLU A 95 24.24 76.27 67.80
CA GLU A 95 24.37 74.88 67.36
C GLU A 95 23.48 74.58 66.14
N ARG A 96 22.27 75.14 66.13
CA ARG A 96 21.34 75.01 64.99
C ARG A 96 21.84 75.78 63.77
N LEU A 97 22.39 76.97 63.95
CA LEU A 97 23.00 77.73 62.85
C LEU A 97 24.22 77.01 62.28
N GLU A 98 25.10 76.45 63.13
CA GLU A 98 26.25 75.65 62.70
C GLU A 98 25.79 74.40 61.92
N THR A 99 24.70 73.77 62.34
CA THR A 99 24.09 72.65 61.61
C THR A 99 23.63 73.09 60.22
N LEU A 100 23.00 74.25 60.09
CA LEU A 100 22.59 74.81 58.79
C LEU A 100 23.80 75.16 57.91
N GLU A 101 24.87 75.73 58.47
CA GLU A 101 26.11 76.02 57.74
C GLU A 101 26.78 74.76 57.18
N LYS A 102 26.76 73.65 57.94
CA LYS A 102 27.32 72.36 57.50
C LYS A 102 26.47 71.64 56.47
N THR A 103 25.15 71.86 56.46
CA THR A 103 24.22 71.10 55.62
C THR A 103 23.74 71.87 54.39
N ILE A 104 23.73 73.21 54.41
CA ILE A 104 23.38 74.05 53.26
C ILE A 104 24.62 74.27 52.40
N LEU A 105 24.80 73.41 51.39
CA LEU A 105 25.98 73.41 50.54
C LEU A 105 25.78 74.07 49.17
N THR A 106 24.54 74.33 48.75
CA THR A 106 24.24 74.95 47.45
C THR A 106 24.62 76.43 47.46
N GLU A 107 25.11 76.96 46.33
CA GLU A 107 25.55 78.36 46.26
C GLU A 107 24.43 79.36 46.60
N GLN A 108 23.23 79.15 46.06
CA GLN A 108 22.05 79.95 46.41
C GLN A 108 21.64 79.79 47.88
N GLY A 109 21.73 78.58 48.42
CA GLY A 109 21.43 78.31 49.83
C GLY A 109 22.40 79.02 50.78
N LYS A 110 23.71 79.00 50.46
CA LYS A 110 24.74 79.72 51.20
C LYS A 110 24.51 81.23 51.15
N GLU A 111 24.08 81.77 50.01
CA GLU A 111 23.77 83.19 49.87
C GLU A 111 22.61 83.61 50.79
N VAL A 112 21.53 82.82 50.83
CA VAL A 112 20.39 83.08 51.72
C VAL A 112 20.77 82.88 53.19
N LEU A 113 21.53 81.83 53.51
CA LEU A 113 22.02 81.57 54.87
C LEU A 113 22.97 82.68 55.34
N LYS A 114 23.81 83.23 54.46
CA LYS A 114 24.71 84.34 54.79
C LYS A 114 23.94 85.55 55.32
N LYS A 115 22.75 85.85 54.78
CA LYS A 115 21.90 86.93 55.31
C LYS A 115 21.48 86.69 56.76
N VAL A 116 21.27 85.43 57.14
CA VAL A 116 20.98 85.03 58.53
C VAL A 116 22.22 85.24 59.41
N VAL A 117 23.37 84.76 58.95
CA VAL A 117 24.65 84.90 59.66
C VAL A 117 25.02 86.38 59.86
N ASP A 118 24.86 87.22 58.84
CA ASP A 118 25.19 88.65 58.87
C ASP A 118 24.22 89.46 59.75
N ALA A 119 22.93 89.06 59.82
CA ALA A 119 21.93 89.73 60.65
C ALA A 119 22.06 89.38 62.16
N ARG A 120 22.61 88.21 62.47
CA ARG A 120 22.77 87.72 63.85
C ARG A 120 23.60 88.63 64.77
N PRO A 121 24.83 89.06 64.42
CA PRO A 121 25.64 89.90 65.33
C PRO A 121 24.98 91.24 65.64
N LEU A 122 24.22 91.81 64.68
CA LEU A 122 23.45 93.03 64.91
C LEU A 122 22.36 92.82 65.96
N TYR A 123 21.62 91.70 65.88
CA TYR A 123 20.65 91.33 66.89
C TYR A 123 21.30 91.06 68.25
N VAL A 124 22.38 90.28 68.30
CA VAL A 124 23.11 89.96 69.54
C VAL A 124 23.63 91.23 70.22
N ALA A 125 24.26 92.14 69.47
CA ALA A 125 24.76 93.40 70.02
C ALA A 125 23.64 94.28 70.60
N SER A 126 22.51 94.40 69.89
CA SER A 126 21.35 95.15 70.41
C SER A 126 20.72 94.50 71.64
N MET A 127 20.77 93.18 71.74
CA MET A 127 20.30 92.41 72.88
C MET A 127 21.24 92.59 74.08
N ASP A 128 22.56 92.57 73.88
CA ASP A 128 23.53 92.78 74.95
C ASP A 128 23.38 94.18 75.56
N LYS A 129 23.25 95.23 74.73
CA LYS A 129 22.93 96.59 75.21
C LYS A 129 21.67 96.63 76.08
N TYR A 130 20.62 95.93 75.67
CA TYR A 130 19.37 95.85 76.43
C TYR A 130 19.54 95.11 77.77
N ILE A 131 20.27 94.00 77.78
CA ILE A 131 20.57 93.24 79.01
C ILE A 131 21.41 94.08 79.98
N ASP A 132 22.39 94.82 79.48
CA ASP A 132 23.26 95.67 80.29
C ASP A 132 22.48 96.85 80.89
N ALA A 133 21.61 97.50 80.11
CA ALA A 133 20.71 98.55 80.61
C ALA A 133 19.76 98.02 81.70
N LEU A 134 19.23 96.80 81.54
CA LEU A 134 18.41 96.15 82.56
C LEU A 134 19.21 95.85 83.85
N LYS A 135 20.44 95.32 83.74
CA LYS A 135 21.30 95.02 84.89
C LYS A 135 21.76 96.28 85.62
N ALA A 136 21.99 97.37 84.89
CA ALA A 136 22.32 98.68 85.46
C ALA A 136 21.11 99.39 86.10
N GLY A 137 19.89 98.83 85.97
CA GLY A 137 18.67 99.42 86.51
C GLY A 137 18.07 100.56 85.67
N HIS A 138 18.61 100.82 84.47
CA HIS A 138 18.14 101.86 83.55
C HIS A 138 16.88 101.40 82.78
N LYS A 139 15.74 101.29 83.46
CA LYS A 139 14.50 100.76 82.86
C LYS A 139 13.99 101.58 81.66
N ASP A 140 14.07 102.91 81.70
CA ASP A 140 13.60 103.75 80.59
C ASP A 140 14.46 103.58 79.32
N GLU A 141 15.77 103.43 79.49
CA GLU A 141 16.70 103.12 78.40
C GLU A 141 16.42 101.74 77.81
N ALA A 142 16.21 100.73 78.67
CA ALA A 142 15.83 99.39 78.25
C ALA A 142 14.49 99.38 77.49
N ALA A 143 13.49 100.16 77.91
CA ALA A 143 12.20 100.28 77.21
C ALA A 143 12.34 100.90 75.82
N ASN A 144 13.19 101.92 75.67
CA ASN A 144 13.50 102.53 74.38
C ASN A 144 14.26 101.58 73.46
N LEU A 145 15.22 100.81 73.99
CA LEU A 145 15.93 99.78 73.23
C LEU A 145 14.98 98.65 72.79
N LEU A 146 14.10 98.17 73.68
CA LEU A 146 13.13 97.11 73.41
C LEU A 146 12.12 97.50 72.32
N SER A 147 11.63 98.74 72.35
CA SER A 147 10.67 99.24 71.35
C SER A 147 11.34 99.75 70.06
N GLY A 148 12.64 100.04 70.11
CA GLY A 148 13.44 100.62 69.03
C GLY A 148 14.45 99.64 68.41
N GLU A 149 15.74 99.78 68.78
CA GLU A 149 16.87 99.07 68.15
C GLU A 149 16.69 97.54 68.21
N LEU A 150 16.40 96.98 69.39
CA LEU A 150 16.28 95.54 69.60
C LEU A 150 15.13 94.92 68.80
N ARG A 151 13.96 95.57 68.76
CA ARG A 151 12.82 95.10 67.95
C ARG A 151 13.15 95.09 66.46
N ARG A 152 13.87 96.11 65.98
CA ARG A 152 14.23 96.23 64.57
C ARG A 152 15.24 95.17 64.14
N THR A 153 16.31 94.99 64.90
CA THR A 153 17.35 93.98 64.62
C THR A 153 16.80 92.56 64.77
N GLN A 154 15.95 92.31 65.78
CA GLN A 154 15.26 91.04 65.94
C GLN A 154 14.35 90.75 64.74
N GLY A 155 13.53 91.71 64.32
CA GLY A 155 12.64 91.56 63.17
C GLY A 155 13.43 91.28 61.88
N ALA A 156 14.55 91.97 61.66
CA ALA A 156 15.44 91.71 60.53
C ALA A 156 16.05 90.30 60.57
N TYR A 157 16.49 89.85 61.74
CA TYR A 157 17.04 88.49 61.92
C TYR A 157 15.97 87.42 61.69
N LEU A 158 14.80 87.54 62.33
CA LEU A 158 13.67 86.61 62.11
C LEU A 158 13.23 86.59 60.64
N LYS A 159 13.14 87.74 59.98
CA LYS A 159 12.82 87.82 58.55
C LYS A 159 13.85 87.04 57.71
N SER A 160 15.15 87.19 57.98
CA SER A 160 16.17 86.45 57.24
C SER A 160 16.04 84.93 57.39
N ILE A 161 15.62 84.45 58.58
CA ILE A 161 15.38 83.02 58.83
C ILE A 161 14.10 82.56 58.11
N VAL A 162 13.04 83.38 58.10
CA VAL A 162 11.83 83.10 57.33
C VAL A 162 12.13 83.02 55.84
N ASP A 163 12.91 83.97 55.28
CA ASP A 163 13.34 83.94 53.88
C ASP A 163 14.14 82.65 53.57
N LEU A 164 14.96 82.16 54.51
CA LEU A 164 15.63 80.87 54.39
C LEU A 164 14.66 79.69 54.39
N ILE A 165 13.66 79.68 55.29
CA ILE A 165 12.62 78.65 55.32
C ILE A 165 11.85 78.64 54.00
N THR A 166 11.40 79.81 53.51
CA THR A 166 10.72 79.95 52.23
C THR A 166 11.55 79.38 51.10
N PHE A 167 12.84 79.72 51.01
CA PHE A 167 13.74 79.17 50.01
C PHE A 167 13.82 77.63 50.07
N GLN A 168 13.97 77.05 51.26
CA GLN A 168 14.01 75.60 51.42
C GLN A 168 12.67 74.93 51.09
N THR A 169 11.55 75.54 51.47
CA THR A 169 10.20 75.07 51.12
C THR A 169 9.94 75.12 49.61
N GLU A 170 10.39 76.17 48.92
CA GLU A 170 10.31 76.25 47.45
C GLU A 170 11.16 75.17 46.78
N LEU A 171 12.37 74.89 47.29
CA LEU A 171 13.18 73.77 46.80
C LEU A 171 12.48 72.42 47.01
N MET A 172 11.81 72.21 48.14
CA MET A 172 11.01 71.00 48.38
C MET A 172 9.83 70.89 47.41
N HIS A 173 9.07 71.97 47.19
CA HIS A 173 7.98 71.97 46.22
C HIS A 173 8.45 71.69 44.79
N LYS A 174 9.60 72.25 44.40
CA LYS A 174 10.22 71.97 43.10
C LYS A 174 10.59 70.49 42.98
N SER A 175 11.25 69.93 44.00
CA SER A 175 11.66 68.52 44.05
C SER A 175 10.43 67.59 44.00
N GLY A 176 9.34 67.93 44.71
CA GLY A 176 8.08 67.20 44.66
C GLY A 176 7.43 67.20 43.27
N LYS A 177 7.42 68.36 42.58
CA LYS A 177 6.93 68.44 41.20
C LYS A 177 7.80 67.63 40.23
N GLU A 178 9.12 67.62 40.43
CA GLU A 178 10.05 66.81 39.65
C GLU A 178 9.82 65.31 39.90
N ALA A 179 9.59 64.90 41.15
CA ALA A 179 9.21 63.53 41.52
C ALA A 179 7.89 63.10 40.88
N ASP A 180 6.85 63.94 40.92
CA ASP A 180 5.56 63.68 40.26
C ASP A 180 5.73 63.54 38.74
N ALA A 181 6.52 64.42 38.11
CA ALA A 181 6.80 64.35 36.68
C ALA A 181 7.57 63.07 36.32
N MET A 182 8.56 62.69 37.15
CA MET A 182 9.32 61.45 37.00
C MET A 182 8.40 60.23 37.09
N ALA A 183 7.53 60.16 38.10
CA ALA A 183 6.57 59.08 38.28
C ALA A 183 5.62 58.95 37.08
N ASN A 184 4.98 60.06 36.67
CA ASN A 184 4.08 60.08 35.52
C ASN A 184 4.77 59.67 34.21
N SER A 185 6.02 60.12 34.01
CA SER A 185 6.79 59.75 32.81
C SER A 185 7.16 58.26 32.80
N ALA A 186 7.51 57.70 33.97
CA ALA A 186 7.82 56.29 34.13
C ALA A 186 6.58 55.43 33.87
N GLU A 187 5.42 55.79 34.43
CA GLU A 187 4.16 55.09 34.23
C GLU A 187 3.78 55.04 32.73
N ARG A 188 3.80 56.19 32.04
CA ARG A 188 3.50 56.25 30.60
C ARG A 188 4.46 55.41 29.76
N LEU A 189 5.76 55.45 30.07
CA LEU A 189 6.75 54.67 29.34
C LEU A 189 6.53 53.16 29.55
N ILE A 190 6.28 52.72 30.79
CA ILE A 190 6.00 51.32 31.10
C ILE A 190 4.73 50.85 30.38
N LEU A 191 3.65 51.65 30.40
CA LEU A 191 2.40 51.32 29.70
C LEU A 191 2.61 51.20 28.18
N LEU A 192 3.37 52.12 27.57
CA LEU A 192 3.67 52.06 26.14
C LEU A 192 4.50 50.83 25.78
N LEU A 193 5.52 50.51 26.57
CA LEU A 193 6.35 49.32 26.36
C LEU A 193 5.54 48.03 26.56
N ALA A 194 4.66 47.98 27.56
CA ALA A 194 3.76 46.85 27.78
C ALA A 194 2.79 46.65 26.61
N ALA A 195 2.17 47.74 26.12
CA ALA A 195 1.29 47.69 24.96
C ALA A 195 2.04 47.22 23.69
N ALA A 196 3.24 47.73 23.45
CA ALA A 196 4.09 47.28 22.35
C ALA A 196 4.45 45.80 22.46
N ALA A 197 4.79 45.31 23.66
CA ALA A 197 5.10 43.92 23.90
C ALA A 197 3.90 43.00 23.61
N ILE A 198 2.69 43.40 24.00
CA ILE A 198 1.45 42.67 23.70
C ILE A 198 1.20 42.61 22.19
N LEU A 199 1.35 43.74 21.47
CA LEU A 199 1.16 43.78 20.02
C LEU A 199 2.16 42.88 19.28
N ILE A 200 3.43 42.89 19.72
CA ILE A 200 4.47 42.00 19.18
C ILE A 200 4.11 40.53 19.45
N ALA A 201 3.65 40.20 20.67
CA ALA A 201 3.24 38.84 21.02
C ALA A 201 2.06 38.35 20.17
N ILE A 202 1.05 39.20 19.93
CA ILE A 202 -0.10 38.88 19.06
C ILE A 202 0.36 38.69 17.61
N ALA A 203 1.18 39.60 17.07
CA ALA A 203 1.70 39.49 15.70
C ALA A 203 2.54 38.22 15.52
N PHE A 204 3.36 37.89 16.53
CA PHE A 204 4.15 36.66 16.54
C PHE A 204 3.28 35.41 16.62
N ALA A 205 2.26 35.39 17.50
CA ALA A 205 1.31 34.29 17.60
C ALA A 205 0.58 34.05 16.26
N TRP A 206 0.08 35.11 15.64
CA TRP A 206 -0.55 35.03 14.32
C TRP A 206 0.41 34.49 13.25
N TRP A 207 1.67 34.95 13.26
CA TRP A 207 2.70 34.47 12.35
C TRP A 207 3.04 32.99 12.56
N VAL A 208 3.12 32.51 13.80
CA VAL A 208 3.33 31.10 14.15
C VAL A 208 2.15 30.24 13.71
N THR A 209 0.91 30.65 14.02
CA THR A 209 -0.30 29.90 13.61
C THR A 209 -0.37 29.76 12.09
N ARG A 210 -0.09 30.85 11.35
CA ARG A 210 -0.13 30.82 9.89
C ARG A 210 1.02 30.01 9.29
N SER A 211 2.20 30.01 9.91
CA SER A 211 3.39 29.35 9.36
C SER A 211 3.52 27.87 9.75
N ILE A 212 2.92 27.45 10.87
CA ILE A 212 3.04 26.08 11.38
C ILE A 212 1.68 25.38 11.41
N THR A 213 0.68 25.95 12.09
CA THR A 213 -0.61 25.28 12.32
C THR A 213 -1.39 25.05 11.02
N MET A 214 -1.43 26.03 10.12
CA MET A 214 -2.14 25.89 8.84
C MET A 214 -1.59 24.77 7.94
N PRO A 215 -0.28 24.69 7.64
CA PRO A 215 0.25 23.60 6.83
C PRO A 215 0.14 22.22 7.51
N ILE A 216 0.23 22.15 8.85
CA ILE A 216 0.00 20.89 9.59
C ILE A 216 -1.45 20.42 9.41
N ASN A 217 -2.43 21.33 9.51
CA ASN A 217 -3.83 20.96 9.25
C ASN A 217 -4.05 20.49 7.81
N ALA A 218 -3.35 21.06 6.83
CA ALA A 218 -3.39 20.57 5.45
C ALA A 218 -2.80 19.15 5.32
N ALA A 219 -1.69 18.88 6.02
CA ALA A 219 -1.10 17.53 6.09
C ALA A 219 -2.06 16.51 6.69
N VAL A 220 -2.74 16.87 7.79
CA VAL A 220 -3.77 16.02 8.44
C VAL A 220 -4.93 15.76 7.48
N ALA A 221 -5.48 16.79 6.84
CA ALA A 221 -6.58 16.64 5.90
C ALA A 221 -6.21 15.74 4.70
N ALA A 222 -4.97 15.85 4.21
CA ALA A 222 -4.47 14.98 3.16
C ALA A 222 -4.33 13.53 3.62
N ALA A 223 -3.80 13.30 4.82
CA ALA A 223 -3.71 11.96 5.40
C ALA A 223 -5.09 11.31 5.56
N THR A 224 -6.11 12.07 5.97
CA THR A 224 -7.50 11.59 6.04
C THR A 224 -8.02 11.18 4.66
N ARG A 225 -7.84 12.02 3.64
CA ARG A 225 -8.26 11.68 2.26
C ARG A 225 -7.54 10.45 1.70
N ILE A 226 -6.24 10.28 1.99
CA ILE A 226 -5.49 9.08 1.63
C ILE A 226 -6.10 7.85 2.31
N ALA A 227 -6.47 7.95 3.59
CA ALA A 227 -7.09 6.87 4.34
C ALA A 227 -8.48 6.49 3.77
N ASP A 228 -9.20 7.47 3.23
CA ASP A 228 -10.47 7.26 2.52
C ASP A 228 -10.28 6.74 1.07
N GLY A 229 -9.03 6.53 0.62
CA GLY A 229 -8.69 6.00 -0.69
C GLY A 229 -8.53 7.04 -1.81
N ASP A 230 -8.63 8.33 -1.48
CA ASP A 230 -8.41 9.41 -2.43
C ASP A 230 -6.93 9.78 -2.55
N LEU A 231 -6.29 9.25 -3.59
CA LEU A 231 -4.88 9.49 -3.91
C LEU A 231 -4.66 10.66 -4.88
N THR A 232 -5.70 11.45 -5.18
CA THR A 232 -5.60 12.61 -6.10
C THR A 232 -5.10 13.88 -5.42
N VAL A 233 -4.92 13.82 -4.09
CA VAL A 233 -4.47 14.95 -3.29
C VAL A 233 -3.07 15.39 -3.72
N ARG A 234 -2.90 16.71 -3.89
CA ARG A 234 -1.60 17.32 -4.15
C ARG A 234 -1.18 18.13 -2.94
N LEU A 235 0.01 17.84 -2.44
CA LEU A 235 0.65 18.55 -1.34
C LEU A 235 1.85 19.30 -1.89
N GLU A 236 1.67 20.59 -2.13
CA GLU A 236 2.76 21.49 -2.52
C GLU A 236 3.31 22.18 -1.27
N SER A 237 4.63 22.09 -1.08
CA SER A 237 5.33 22.81 -0.03
C SER A 237 6.67 23.30 -0.53
N ASP A 238 6.83 24.63 -0.58
CA ASP A 238 8.10 25.29 -0.86
C ASP A 238 9.00 25.41 0.38
N SER A 239 8.54 24.89 1.52
CA SER A 239 9.26 24.97 2.79
C SER A 239 10.31 23.88 2.93
N LYS A 240 11.47 24.22 3.50
CA LYS A 240 12.54 23.27 3.85
C LYS A 240 12.58 22.90 5.34
N ASP A 241 11.66 23.44 6.14
CA ASP A 241 11.52 23.11 7.56
C ASP A 241 10.90 21.72 7.79
N GLU A 242 10.70 21.33 9.05
CA GLU A 242 10.11 20.04 9.41
C GLU A 242 8.71 19.85 8.82
N VAL A 243 7.92 20.92 8.69
CA VAL A 243 6.58 20.84 8.09
C VAL A 243 6.69 20.58 6.59
N GLY A 244 7.63 21.23 5.91
CA GLY A 244 7.92 20.95 4.51
C GLY A 244 8.44 19.54 4.26
N GLN A 245 9.26 19.00 5.16
CA GLN A 245 9.71 17.60 5.09
C GLN A 245 8.55 16.62 5.27
N LEU A 246 7.64 16.88 6.21
CA LEU A 246 6.42 16.09 6.39
C LEU A 246 5.55 16.11 5.13
N MET A 247 5.31 17.28 4.55
CA MET A 247 4.51 17.42 3.33
C MET A 247 5.12 16.65 2.15
N ASN A 248 6.44 16.74 1.96
CA ASN A 248 7.15 15.97 0.93
C ASN A 248 7.07 14.46 1.17
N ALA A 249 7.18 14.01 2.43
CA ALA A 249 7.04 12.60 2.78
C ALA A 249 5.63 12.07 2.48
N LEU A 250 4.58 12.84 2.80
CA LEU A 250 3.20 12.52 2.44
C LEU A 250 3.01 12.47 0.92
N GLN A 251 3.58 13.42 0.17
CA GLN A 251 3.50 13.42 -1.29
C GLN A 251 4.18 12.19 -1.92
N ASN A 252 5.34 11.79 -1.40
CA ASN A 252 6.03 10.57 -1.82
C ASN A 252 5.21 9.31 -1.51
N MET A 253 4.56 9.27 -0.35
CA MET A 253 3.65 8.17 0.01
C MET A 253 2.45 8.10 -0.95
N ILE A 254 1.81 9.23 -1.27
CA ILE A 254 0.73 9.30 -2.27
C ILE A 254 1.20 8.74 -3.61
N ALA A 255 2.38 9.17 -4.08
CA ALA A 255 2.95 8.72 -5.35
C ALA A 255 3.18 7.19 -5.35
N LYS A 256 3.71 6.63 -4.25
CA LYS A 256 3.95 5.20 -4.11
C LYS A 256 2.65 4.39 -4.03
N LEU A 257 1.67 4.85 -3.26
CA LEU A 257 0.35 4.21 -3.21
C LEU A 257 -0.33 4.24 -4.59
N THR A 258 -0.25 5.36 -5.31
CA THR A 258 -0.82 5.49 -6.66
C THR A 258 -0.17 4.52 -7.64
N GLN A 259 1.16 4.38 -7.57
CA GLN A 259 1.90 3.40 -8.36
C GLN A 259 1.44 1.96 -8.06
N ILE A 260 1.38 1.58 -6.78
CA ILE A 260 0.95 0.24 -6.35
C ILE A 260 -0.48 -0.05 -6.82
N ILE A 261 -1.41 0.88 -6.66
CA ILE A 261 -2.80 0.72 -7.13
C ILE A 261 -2.86 0.57 -8.66
N GLY A 262 -2.02 1.31 -9.40
CA GLY A 262 -1.90 1.15 -10.85
C GLY A 262 -1.38 -0.23 -11.26
N GLU A 263 -0.38 -0.75 -10.56
CA GLU A 263 0.16 -2.11 -10.76
C GLU A 263 -0.90 -3.18 -10.44
N VAL A 264 -1.63 -3.04 -9.33
CA VAL A 264 -2.73 -3.95 -8.94
C VAL A 264 -3.85 -3.95 -9.98
N ARG A 265 -4.24 -2.78 -10.49
CA ARG A 265 -5.25 -2.67 -11.54
C ARG A 265 -4.81 -3.36 -12.83
N THR A 266 -3.57 -3.13 -13.25
CA THR A 266 -2.98 -3.79 -14.42
C THR A 266 -2.94 -5.30 -14.26
N ALA A 267 -2.57 -5.79 -13.07
CA ALA A 267 -2.58 -7.22 -12.76
C ALA A 267 -3.99 -7.82 -12.78
N ALA A 268 -4.99 -7.10 -12.28
CA ALA A 268 -6.40 -7.50 -12.34
C ALA A 268 -6.91 -7.58 -13.79
N ASP A 269 -6.61 -6.59 -14.62
CA ASP A 269 -6.98 -6.58 -16.05
C ASP A 269 -6.33 -7.77 -16.79
N ASN A 270 -5.05 -8.05 -16.53
CA ASN A 270 -4.36 -9.22 -17.08
C ASN A 270 -5.00 -10.54 -16.63
N LEU A 271 -5.39 -10.65 -15.35
CA LEU A 271 -6.07 -11.83 -14.83
C LEU A 271 -7.44 -12.04 -15.47
N THR A 272 -8.21 -10.96 -15.68
CA THR A 272 -9.49 -11.04 -16.39
C THR A 272 -9.32 -11.52 -17.82
N ASN A 273 -8.30 -11.03 -18.54
CA ASN A 273 -7.99 -11.50 -19.89
C ASN A 273 -7.60 -12.98 -19.92
N ALA A 274 -6.73 -13.40 -18.99
CA ALA A 274 -6.31 -14.80 -18.87
C ALA A 274 -7.50 -15.73 -18.55
N ALA A 275 -8.40 -15.32 -17.64
CA ALA A 275 -9.61 -16.05 -17.32
C ALA A 275 -10.52 -16.21 -18.55
N GLY A 276 -10.65 -15.17 -19.38
CA GLY A 276 -11.37 -15.24 -20.65
C GLY A 276 -10.78 -16.26 -21.62
N GLN A 277 -9.45 -16.30 -21.77
CA GLN A 277 -8.78 -17.28 -22.62
C GLN A 277 -8.95 -18.72 -22.12
N VAL A 278 -8.84 -18.94 -20.80
CA VAL A 278 -9.08 -20.26 -20.18
C VAL A 278 -10.50 -20.71 -20.43
N SER A 279 -11.50 -19.83 -20.26
CA SER A 279 -12.90 -20.15 -20.53
C SER A 279 -13.14 -20.54 -21.99
N ALA A 280 -12.58 -19.81 -22.95
CA ALA A 280 -12.69 -20.14 -24.37
C ALA A 280 -12.01 -21.48 -24.72
N THR A 281 -10.86 -21.76 -24.10
CA THR A 281 -10.13 -23.03 -24.26
C THR A 281 -10.94 -24.19 -23.68
N ALA A 282 -11.51 -24.03 -22.48
CA ALA A 282 -12.35 -25.04 -21.84
C ALA A 282 -13.59 -25.36 -22.69
N GLN A 283 -14.20 -24.35 -23.32
CA GLN A 283 -15.34 -24.55 -24.20
C GLN A 283 -14.97 -25.29 -25.50
N SER A 284 -13.83 -24.93 -26.10
CA SER A 284 -13.29 -25.63 -27.28
C SER A 284 -12.93 -27.08 -26.97
N LEU A 285 -12.34 -27.33 -25.80
CA LEU A 285 -12.03 -28.67 -25.32
C LEU A 285 -13.31 -29.47 -25.09
N SER A 286 -14.31 -28.90 -24.43
CA SER A 286 -15.61 -29.56 -24.21
C SER A 286 -16.26 -29.95 -25.55
N GLN A 287 -16.24 -29.07 -26.54
CA GLN A 287 -16.76 -29.37 -27.88
C GLN A 287 -15.98 -30.51 -28.54
N SER A 288 -14.65 -30.44 -28.51
CA SER A 288 -13.78 -31.48 -29.08
C SER A 288 -13.97 -32.83 -28.38
N SER A 289 -14.17 -32.84 -27.07
CA SER A 289 -14.47 -34.05 -26.31
C SER A 289 -15.83 -34.64 -26.69
N SER A 290 -16.85 -33.81 -26.95
CA SER A 290 -18.15 -34.29 -27.46
C SER A 290 -18.02 -34.89 -28.87
N GLU A 291 -17.25 -34.26 -29.76
CA GLU A 291 -16.98 -34.78 -31.12
C GLU A 291 -16.18 -36.09 -31.07
N GLN A 292 -15.20 -36.18 -30.17
CA GLN A 292 -14.43 -37.40 -29.96
C GLN A 292 -15.31 -38.52 -29.40
N ALA A 293 -16.21 -38.22 -28.45
CA ALA A 293 -17.15 -39.20 -27.92
C ALA A 293 -18.06 -39.75 -29.04
N ALA A 294 -18.60 -38.88 -29.90
CA ALA A 294 -19.41 -39.31 -31.04
C ALA A 294 -18.61 -40.16 -32.04
N SER A 295 -17.35 -39.79 -32.31
CA SER A 295 -16.47 -40.55 -33.21
C SER A 295 -16.14 -41.94 -32.64
N VAL A 296 -15.98 -42.04 -31.32
CA VAL A 296 -15.79 -43.33 -30.63
C VAL A 296 -17.07 -44.17 -30.71
N GLU A 297 -18.25 -43.59 -30.48
CA GLU A 297 -19.52 -44.31 -30.64
C GLU A 297 -19.70 -44.87 -32.07
N GLU A 298 -19.39 -44.09 -33.10
CA GLU A 298 -19.44 -44.53 -34.50
C GLU A 298 -18.42 -45.65 -34.79
N THR A 299 -17.22 -45.54 -34.22
CA THR A 299 -16.17 -46.57 -34.35
C THR A 299 -16.60 -47.87 -33.67
N THR A 300 -17.17 -47.80 -32.46
CA THR A 300 -17.70 -48.96 -31.73
C THR A 300 -18.81 -49.63 -32.52
N SER A 301 -19.77 -48.87 -33.07
CA SER A 301 -20.82 -49.43 -33.92
C SER A 301 -20.27 -50.12 -35.17
N SER A 302 -19.25 -49.52 -35.80
CA SER A 302 -18.55 -50.13 -36.93
C SER A 302 -17.82 -51.42 -36.54
N MET A 303 -17.24 -51.48 -35.34
CA MET A 303 -16.59 -52.69 -34.79
C MET A 303 -17.62 -53.79 -34.48
N GLU A 304 -18.82 -53.45 -33.99
CA GLU A 304 -19.91 -54.42 -33.81
C GLU A 304 -20.34 -55.03 -35.14
N GLN A 305 -20.55 -54.19 -36.17
CA GLN A 305 -20.90 -54.65 -37.51
C GLN A 305 -19.78 -55.50 -38.14
N MET A 306 -18.52 -55.13 -37.91
CA MET A 306 -17.36 -55.90 -38.36
C MET A 306 -17.29 -57.27 -37.66
N THR A 307 -17.52 -57.31 -36.34
CA THR A 307 -17.56 -58.55 -35.57
C THR A 307 -18.65 -59.49 -36.09
N ALA A 308 -19.84 -58.96 -36.36
CA ALA A 308 -20.93 -59.74 -36.95
C ALA A 308 -20.54 -60.32 -38.33
N SER A 309 -19.89 -59.52 -39.17
CA SER A 309 -19.44 -59.93 -40.50
C SER A 309 -18.34 -61.01 -40.44
N ILE A 310 -17.39 -60.88 -39.51
CA ILE A 310 -16.33 -61.88 -39.30
C ILE A 310 -16.92 -63.20 -38.79
N SER A 311 -17.87 -63.15 -37.86
CA SER A 311 -18.58 -64.33 -37.37
C SER A 311 -19.32 -65.04 -38.51
N GLN A 312 -20.02 -64.28 -39.35
CA GLN A 312 -20.69 -64.80 -40.53
C GLN A 312 -19.71 -65.43 -41.54
N ASN A 313 -18.57 -64.79 -41.80
CA ASN A 313 -17.54 -65.36 -42.68
C ASN A 313 -16.96 -66.67 -42.13
N THR A 314 -16.74 -66.73 -40.82
CA THR A 314 -16.25 -67.94 -40.14
C THR A 314 -17.24 -69.10 -40.31
N GLU A 315 -18.54 -68.83 -40.14
CA GLU A 315 -19.58 -69.85 -40.31
C GLU A 315 -19.71 -70.28 -41.78
N ASN A 316 -19.72 -69.33 -42.72
CA ASN A 316 -19.74 -69.62 -44.16
C ASN A 316 -18.53 -70.47 -44.57
N ALA A 317 -17.34 -70.20 -44.02
CA ALA A 317 -16.16 -71.00 -44.27
C ALA A 317 -16.33 -72.44 -43.74
N LYS A 318 -16.81 -72.63 -42.51
CA LYS A 318 -17.07 -73.98 -41.97
C LYS A 318 -18.08 -74.77 -42.81
N VAL A 319 -19.17 -74.13 -43.23
CA VAL A 319 -20.17 -74.75 -44.11
C VAL A 319 -19.54 -75.13 -45.45
N THR A 320 -18.74 -74.23 -46.03
CA THR A 320 -18.07 -74.45 -47.33
C THR A 320 -17.03 -75.58 -47.25
N ASP A 321 -16.27 -75.67 -46.16
CA ASP A 321 -15.33 -76.78 -45.90
C ASP A 321 -16.07 -78.12 -45.81
N GLY A 322 -17.18 -78.16 -45.08
CA GLY A 322 -18.03 -79.34 -45.01
C GLY A 322 -18.58 -79.76 -46.38
N MET A 323 -19.01 -78.79 -47.20
CA MET A 323 -19.46 -79.06 -48.57
C MET A 323 -18.32 -79.55 -49.47
N ALA A 324 -17.14 -78.95 -49.37
CA ALA A 324 -15.96 -79.37 -50.15
C ALA A 324 -15.51 -80.78 -49.77
N SER A 325 -15.42 -81.09 -48.47
CA SER A 325 -15.09 -82.43 -47.97
C SER A 325 -16.09 -83.48 -48.47
N LYS A 326 -17.40 -83.17 -48.40
CA LYS A 326 -18.46 -84.03 -48.94
C LYS A 326 -18.34 -84.22 -50.46
N ALA A 327 -18.10 -83.15 -51.21
CA ALA A 327 -17.91 -83.21 -52.66
C ALA A 327 -16.67 -84.03 -53.04
N ALA A 328 -15.58 -83.95 -52.27
CA ALA A 328 -14.39 -84.77 -52.46
C ALA A 328 -14.68 -86.25 -52.22
N GLN A 329 -15.49 -86.57 -51.20
CA GLN A 329 -15.94 -87.94 -50.94
C GLN A 329 -16.83 -88.47 -52.07
N GLU A 330 -17.87 -87.72 -52.47
CA GLU A 330 -18.77 -88.11 -53.56
C GLU A 330 -18.02 -88.27 -54.89
N ALA A 331 -17.03 -87.40 -55.17
CA ALA A 331 -16.18 -87.52 -56.36
C ALA A 331 -15.27 -88.76 -56.30
N ALA A 332 -14.76 -89.14 -55.13
CA ALA A 332 -13.96 -90.35 -54.95
C ALA A 332 -14.81 -91.63 -55.13
N GLU A 333 -16.00 -91.67 -54.52
CA GLU A 333 -16.96 -92.76 -54.69
C GLU A 333 -17.42 -92.88 -56.16
N GLY A 334 -17.67 -91.74 -56.82
CA GLY A 334 -17.96 -91.67 -58.25
C GLY A 334 -16.80 -92.18 -59.12
N GLY A 335 -15.56 -91.85 -58.75
CA GLY A 335 -14.35 -92.37 -59.41
C GLY A 335 -14.24 -93.88 -59.31
N GLU A 336 -14.54 -94.47 -58.16
CA GLU A 336 -14.55 -95.92 -57.96
C GLU A 336 -15.65 -96.61 -58.78
N ALA A 337 -16.85 -96.02 -58.85
CA ALA A 337 -17.93 -96.54 -59.68
C ALA A 337 -17.58 -96.53 -61.18
N VAL A 338 -16.93 -95.45 -61.66
CA VAL A 338 -16.44 -95.37 -63.03
C VAL A 338 -15.33 -96.37 -63.28
N SER A 339 -14.40 -96.58 -62.33
CA SER A 339 -13.36 -97.62 -62.43
C SER A 339 -13.95 -99.01 -62.60
N ARG A 340 -14.95 -99.38 -61.78
CA ARG A 340 -15.66 -100.66 -61.93
C ARG A 340 -16.34 -100.78 -63.31
N THR A 341 -16.92 -99.69 -63.80
CA THR A 341 -17.52 -99.64 -65.14
C THR A 341 -16.49 -99.86 -66.25
N VAL A 342 -15.27 -99.32 -66.11
CA VAL A 342 -14.15 -99.58 -67.06
C VAL A 342 -13.79 -101.06 -67.06
N ASP A 343 -13.67 -101.70 -65.90
CA ASP A 343 -13.33 -103.12 -65.80
C ASP A 343 -14.42 -104.02 -66.41
N ASP A 344 -15.69 -103.72 -66.13
CA ASP A 344 -16.83 -104.42 -66.73
C ASP A 344 -16.84 -104.24 -68.26
N MET A 345 -16.58 -103.03 -68.76
CA MET A 345 -16.52 -102.75 -70.19
C MET A 345 -15.33 -103.43 -70.87
N LYS A 346 -14.17 -103.55 -70.21
CA LYS A 346 -13.02 -104.35 -70.68
C LYS A 346 -13.37 -105.83 -70.75
N SER A 347 -14.11 -106.34 -69.75
CA SER A 347 -14.61 -107.71 -69.74
C SER A 347 -15.60 -107.97 -70.88
N ILE A 348 -16.52 -107.03 -71.15
CA ILE A 348 -17.42 -107.08 -72.30
C ILE A 348 -16.63 -107.08 -73.61
N ALA A 349 -15.69 -106.16 -73.79
CA ALA A 349 -14.87 -106.08 -75.00
C ALA A 349 -14.09 -107.40 -75.24
N SER A 350 -13.54 -108.00 -74.19
CA SER A 350 -12.86 -109.30 -74.25
C SER A 350 -13.81 -110.44 -74.64
N LYS A 351 -14.97 -110.56 -73.98
CA LYS A 351 -15.98 -111.58 -74.32
C LYS A 351 -16.52 -111.43 -75.74
N ILE A 352 -16.67 -110.20 -76.21
CA ILE A 352 -17.12 -109.90 -77.58
C ILE A 352 -16.03 -110.24 -78.60
N GLY A 353 -14.75 -110.02 -78.28
CA GLY A 353 -13.63 -110.52 -79.09
C GLY A 353 -13.67 -112.04 -79.26
N ILE A 354 -13.97 -112.78 -78.18
CA ILE A 354 -14.17 -114.24 -78.25
C ILE A 354 -15.37 -114.59 -79.15
N ILE A 355 -16.46 -113.82 -79.10
CA ILE A 355 -17.64 -114.03 -79.96
C ILE A 355 -17.31 -113.75 -81.44
N ASP A 356 -16.51 -112.73 -81.73
CA ASP A 356 -16.00 -112.44 -83.09
C ASP A 356 -15.15 -113.60 -83.62
N ASP A 357 -14.25 -114.14 -82.79
CA ASP A 357 -13.45 -115.33 -83.12
C ASP A 357 -14.32 -116.57 -83.37
N ILE A 358 -15.33 -116.82 -82.51
CA ILE A 358 -16.29 -117.92 -82.69
C ILE A 358 -17.09 -117.72 -83.97
N ALA A 359 -17.56 -116.50 -84.26
CA ALA A 359 -18.30 -116.20 -85.48
C ALA A 359 -17.43 -116.41 -86.72
N TYR A 360 -16.16 -116.00 -86.68
CA TYR A 360 -15.19 -116.24 -87.74
C TYR A 360 -14.91 -117.74 -87.95
N GLN A 361 -14.68 -118.50 -86.88
CA GLN A 361 -14.51 -119.97 -86.95
C GLN A 361 -15.78 -120.65 -87.49
N THR A 362 -16.96 -120.20 -87.07
CA THR A 362 -18.26 -120.74 -87.52
C THR A 362 -18.48 -120.44 -89.01
N ASN A 363 -18.11 -119.24 -89.48
CA ASN A 363 -18.13 -118.88 -90.90
C ASN A 363 -17.21 -119.81 -91.72
N LEU A 364 -16.02 -120.12 -91.21
CA LEU A 364 -15.04 -121.01 -91.86
C LEU A 364 -15.52 -122.49 -91.89
N LEU A 365 -16.10 -122.96 -90.78
CA LEU A 365 -16.73 -124.29 -90.69
C LEU A 365 -17.93 -124.41 -91.63
N ALA A 366 -18.77 -123.38 -91.71
CA ALA A 366 -19.91 -123.33 -92.61
C ALA A 366 -19.48 -123.28 -94.08
N LEU A 367 -18.38 -122.59 -94.41
CA LEU A 367 -17.78 -122.61 -95.75
C LEU A 367 -17.30 -124.01 -96.13
N ASN A 368 -16.58 -124.69 -95.23
CA ASN A 368 -16.14 -126.07 -95.45
C ASN A 368 -17.33 -127.02 -95.62
N ALA A 369 -18.39 -126.87 -94.81
CA ALA A 369 -19.61 -127.66 -94.94
C ALA A 369 -20.36 -127.37 -96.26
N ALA A 370 -20.40 -126.13 -96.73
CA ALA A 370 -20.99 -125.75 -98.01
C ALA A 370 -20.22 -126.33 -99.21
N ILE A 371 -18.88 -126.37 -99.13
CA ILE A 371 -18.02 -127.00 -100.14
C ILE A 371 -18.28 -128.51 -100.21
N GLU A 372 -18.31 -129.19 -99.07
CA GLU A 372 -18.52 -130.65 -99.04
C GLU A 372 -19.95 -131.03 -99.46
N ALA A 373 -20.95 -130.19 -99.14
CA ALA A 373 -22.32 -130.35 -99.61
C ALA A 373 -22.44 -130.16 -101.14
N ALA A 374 -21.68 -129.24 -101.76
CA ALA A 374 -21.62 -129.09 -103.21
C ALA A 374 -20.95 -130.31 -103.89
N ARG A 375 -20.03 -130.97 -103.19
CA ARG A 375 -19.32 -132.17 -103.65
C ARG A 375 -20.22 -133.42 -103.67
N ALA A 376 -21.20 -133.50 -102.78
CA ALA A 376 -22.16 -134.61 -102.66
C ALA A 376 -23.32 -134.58 -103.68
N GLY A 377 -23.34 -133.62 -104.62
CA GLY A 377 -24.33 -133.56 -105.70
C GLY A 377 -25.78 -133.47 -105.22
N ASP A 378 -26.69 -134.21 -105.86
CA ASP A 378 -28.14 -134.12 -105.59
C ASP A 378 -28.56 -134.52 -104.17
N HIS A 379 -27.76 -135.31 -103.45
CA HIS A 379 -28.03 -135.68 -102.05
C HIS A 379 -27.60 -134.60 -101.02
N GLY A 380 -26.77 -133.64 -101.42
CA GLY A 380 -26.24 -132.58 -100.55
C GLY A 380 -27.03 -131.28 -100.52
N LYS A 381 -28.06 -131.12 -101.39
CA LYS A 381 -28.81 -129.86 -101.57
C LYS A 381 -29.41 -129.30 -100.27
N GLY A 382 -29.98 -130.16 -99.40
CA GLY A 382 -30.51 -129.73 -98.10
C GLY A 382 -29.42 -129.24 -97.14
N PHE A 383 -28.27 -129.90 -97.10
CA PHE A 383 -27.12 -129.51 -96.28
C PHE A 383 -26.46 -128.23 -96.78
N ALA A 384 -26.40 -128.02 -98.09
CA ALA A 384 -25.86 -126.79 -98.69
C ALA A 384 -26.67 -125.55 -98.28
N VAL A 385 -28.00 -125.67 -98.22
CA VAL A 385 -28.89 -124.57 -97.77
C VAL A 385 -28.67 -124.28 -96.29
N VAL A 386 -28.58 -125.31 -95.43
CA VAL A 386 -28.29 -125.11 -93.99
C VAL A 386 -26.91 -124.50 -93.78
N ALA A 387 -25.88 -124.96 -94.50
CA ALA A 387 -24.54 -124.40 -94.41
C ALA A 387 -24.48 -122.93 -94.87
N ALA A 388 -25.20 -122.56 -95.94
CA ALA A 388 -25.32 -121.17 -96.37
C ALA A 388 -26.03 -120.29 -95.33
N GLU A 389 -27.08 -120.81 -94.68
CA GLU A 389 -27.81 -120.08 -93.63
C GLU A 389 -26.97 -119.92 -92.35
N VAL A 390 -26.22 -120.96 -91.95
CA VAL A 390 -25.26 -120.89 -90.84
C VAL A 390 -24.13 -119.90 -91.15
N ARG A 391 -23.64 -119.88 -92.40
CA ARG A 391 -22.62 -118.91 -92.84
C ARG A 391 -23.13 -117.48 -92.74
N LYS A 392 -24.35 -117.23 -93.23
CA LYS A 392 -25.00 -115.92 -93.18
C LYS A 392 -25.29 -115.47 -91.74
N LEU A 393 -25.65 -116.41 -90.85
CA LEU A 393 -25.82 -116.14 -89.42
C LEU A 393 -24.48 -115.83 -88.74
N ALA A 394 -23.42 -116.58 -89.07
CA ALA A 394 -22.07 -116.34 -88.57
C ALA A 394 -21.53 -114.97 -89.02
N GLU A 395 -21.73 -114.59 -90.29
CA GLU A 395 -21.34 -113.27 -90.82
C GLU A 395 -22.14 -112.14 -90.16
N ARG A 396 -23.46 -112.31 -89.92
CA ARG A 396 -24.25 -111.36 -89.11
C ARG A 396 -23.77 -111.27 -87.67
N SER A 397 -23.45 -112.39 -87.03
CA SER A 397 -22.92 -112.41 -85.66
C SER A 397 -21.54 -111.75 -85.57
N GLN A 398 -20.71 -111.91 -86.60
CA GLN A 398 -19.40 -111.29 -86.70
C GLN A 398 -19.52 -109.76 -86.81
N VAL A 399 -20.38 -109.27 -87.71
CA VAL A 399 -20.66 -107.83 -87.84
C VAL A 399 -21.21 -107.25 -86.53
N ALA A 400 -22.17 -107.93 -85.88
CA ALA A 400 -22.72 -107.49 -84.60
C ALA A 400 -21.65 -107.50 -83.48
N ALA A 401 -20.76 -108.50 -83.45
CA ALA A 401 -19.66 -108.55 -82.49
C ALA A 401 -18.66 -107.41 -82.73
N GLN A 402 -18.32 -107.08 -83.98
CA GLN A 402 -17.46 -105.95 -84.30
C GLN A 402 -18.08 -104.60 -83.92
N GLU A 403 -19.39 -104.42 -84.15
CA GLU A 403 -20.12 -103.21 -83.72
C GLU A 403 -20.15 -103.06 -82.19
N ILE A 404 -20.46 -104.14 -81.46
CA ILE A 404 -20.44 -104.13 -79.98
C ILE A 404 -19.02 -103.93 -79.45
N GLY A 405 -18.01 -104.54 -80.09
CA GLY A 405 -16.61 -104.39 -79.72
C GLY A 405 -16.12 -102.94 -79.93
N GLY A 406 -16.49 -102.32 -81.04
CA GLY A 406 -16.26 -100.91 -81.30
C GLY A 406 -16.94 -99.99 -80.28
N LEU A 407 -18.21 -100.26 -79.96
CA LEU A 407 -18.96 -99.52 -78.95
C LEU A 407 -18.35 -99.70 -77.55
N ALA A 408 -17.99 -100.91 -77.15
CA ALA A 408 -17.34 -101.21 -75.88
C ALA A 408 -15.97 -100.52 -75.78
N SER A 409 -15.17 -100.54 -76.85
CA SER A 409 -13.88 -99.82 -76.89
C SER A 409 -14.05 -98.31 -76.74
N SER A 410 -15.06 -97.72 -77.40
CA SER A 410 -15.40 -96.30 -77.25
C SER A 410 -15.87 -95.98 -75.83
N SER A 411 -16.72 -96.83 -75.23
CA SER A 411 -17.20 -96.69 -73.85
C SER A 411 -16.07 -96.81 -72.83
N VAL A 412 -15.09 -97.70 -73.04
CA VAL A 412 -13.88 -97.78 -72.21
C VAL A 412 -13.12 -96.46 -72.27
N LYS A 413 -12.85 -95.91 -73.46
CA LYS A 413 -12.14 -94.62 -73.60
C LYS A 413 -12.87 -93.48 -72.90
N GLN A 414 -14.21 -93.45 -73.00
CA GLN A 414 -15.02 -92.39 -72.37
C GLN A 414 -15.05 -92.53 -70.84
N ALA A 415 -15.18 -93.76 -70.33
CA ALA A 415 -15.16 -94.04 -68.89
C ALA A 415 -13.77 -93.81 -68.28
N GLU A 416 -12.68 -94.21 -68.95
CA GLU A 416 -11.30 -93.90 -68.53
C GLU A 416 -11.08 -92.40 -68.44
N ARG A 417 -11.54 -91.62 -69.44
CA ARG A 417 -11.46 -90.16 -69.41
C ARG A 417 -12.26 -89.55 -68.25
N ALA A 418 -13.46 -90.04 -67.97
CA ALA A 418 -14.26 -89.59 -66.83
C ALA A 418 -13.58 -89.93 -65.48
N GLY A 419 -12.98 -91.12 -65.37
CA GLY A 419 -12.22 -91.54 -64.19
C GLY A 419 -10.96 -90.70 -63.97
N THR A 420 -10.23 -90.33 -65.03
CA THR A 420 -9.09 -89.40 -64.91
C THR A 420 -9.53 -88.03 -64.41
N LEU A 421 -10.62 -87.47 -64.97
CA LEU A 421 -11.15 -86.18 -64.52
C LEU A 421 -11.58 -86.20 -63.04
N LEU A 422 -12.24 -87.26 -62.59
CA LEU A 422 -12.59 -87.44 -61.17
C LEU A 422 -11.35 -87.55 -60.28
N THR A 423 -10.33 -88.26 -60.74
CA THR A 423 -9.04 -88.40 -60.04
C THR A 423 -8.30 -87.08 -59.90
N GLU A 424 -8.37 -86.21 -60.90
CA GLU A 424 -7.77 -84.86 -60.89
C GLU A 424 -8.60 -83.85 -60.07
N MET A 425 -9.93 -84.02 -60.03
CA MET A 425 -10.82 -83.15 -59.24
C MET A 425 -10.66 -83.33 -57.73
N VAL A 426 -10.50 -84.56 -57.24
CA VAL A 426 -10.42 -84.84 -55.79
C VAL A 426 -9.31 -84.03 -55.08
N PRO A 427 -8.06 -84.00 -55.58
CA PRO A 427 -7.00 -83.14 -55.02
C PRO A 427 -7.36 -81.65 -55.05
N THR A 428 -8.03 -81.20 -56.11
CA THR A 428 -8.42 -79.79 -56.28
C THR A 428 -9.51 -79.39 -55.26
N ILE A 429 -10.51 -80.25 -55.04
CA ILE A 429 -11.57 -80.02 -54.05
C ILE A 429 -10.98 -80.04 -52.62
N ARG A 430 -10.05 -80.95 -52.33
CA ARG A 430 -9.34 -80.96 -51.04
C ARG A 430 -8.54 -79.68 -50.81
N LYS A 431 -7.84 -79.19 -51.83
CA LYS A 431 -7.14 -77.91 -51.77
C LYS A 431 -8.08 -76.72 -51.52
N THR A 432 -9.29 -76.76 -52.06
CA THR A 432 -10.35 -75.78 -51.73
C THR A 432 -10.76 -75.87 -50.26
N SER A 433 -10.91 -77.09 -49.72
CA SER A 433 -11.15 -77.31 -48.27
C SER A 433 -10.05 -76.68 -47.42
N ASP A 434 -8.79 -76.94 -47.74
CA ASP A 434 -7.64 -76.41 -46.99
C ASP A 434 -7.63 -74.87 -46.97
N LEU A 435 -7.84 -74.23 -48.12
CA LEU A 435 -7.93 -72.77 -48.22
C LEU A 435 -9.11 -72.19 -47.44
N VAL A 436 -10.24 -72.90 -47.41
CA VAL A 436 -11.41 -72.47 -46.63
C VAL A 436 -11.17 -72.62 -45.12
N GLN A 437 -10.43 -73.64 -44.69
CA GLN A 437 -10.00 -73.78 -43.30
C GLN A 437 -9.03 -72.65 -42.90
N GLU A 438 -8.13 -72.24 -43.78
CA GLU A 438 -7.28 -71.05 -43.57
C GLU A 438 -8.13 -69.78 -43.41
N ILE A 439 -9.18 -69.59 -44.22
CA ILE A 439 -10.13 -68.46 -44.07
C ILE A 439 -10.82 -68.50 -42.70
N ALA A 440 -11.27 -69.67 -42.24
CA ALA A 440 -11.91 -69.82 -40.94
C ALA A 440 -10.95 -69.50 -39.79
N ALA A 441 -9.70 -69.95 -39.87
CA ALA A 441 -8.66 -69.67 -38.90
C ALA A 441 -8.32 -68.17 -38.84
N ALA A 442 -8.09 -67.55 -40.01
CA ALA A 442 -7.82 -66.12 -40.11
C ALA A 442 -9.00 -65.28 -39.61
N SER A 443 -10.25 -65.68 -39.91
CA SER A 443 -11.45 -64.99 -39.41
C SER A 443 -11.58 -65.12 -37.88
N SER A 444 -11.24 -66.27 -37.29
CA SER A 444 -11.22 -66.43 -35.83
C SER A 444 -10.16 -65.58 -35.15
N GLU A 445 -8.99 -65.41 -35.78
CA GLU A 445 -7.94 -64.51 -35.31
C GLU A 445 -8.37 -63.04 -35.41
N GLN A 446 -8.97 -62.64 -36.55
CA GLN A 446 -9.57 -61.31 -36.73
C GLN A 446 -10.64 -61.02 -35.67
N SER A 447 -11.52 -61.98 -35.37
CA SER A 447 -12.55 -61.83 -34.34
C SER A 447 -11.93 -61.58 -32.96
N SER A 448 -10.83 -62.26 -32.65
CA SER A 448 -10.11 -62.08 -31.39
C SER A 448 -9.41 -60.71 -31.34
N GLY A 449 -8.82 -60.26 -32.45
CA GLY A 449 -8.23 -58.93 -32.58
C GLY A 449 -9.24 -57.80 -32.42
N VAL A 450 -10.40 -57.91 -33.08
CA VAL A 450 -11.50 -56.94 -32.92
C VAL A 450 -12.05 -56.97 -31.49
N GLY A 451 -12.16 -58.15 -30.88
CA GLY A 451 -12.58 -58.28 -29.47
C GLY A 451 -11.65 -57.58 -28.48
N GLN A 452 -10.34 -57.58 -28.71
CA GLN A 452 -9.38 -56.83 -27.90
C GLN A 452 -9.52 -55.32 -28.08
N ILE A 453 -9.75 -54.85 -29.31
CA ILE A 453 -9.97 -53.42 -29.61
C ILE A 453 -11.26 -52.92 -28.97
N ASN A 454 -12.33 -53.72 -28.98
CA ASN A 454 -13.61 -53.36 -28.38
C ASN A 454 -13.60 -53.38 -26.84
N GLY A 455 -12.66 -54.14 -26.24
CA GLY A 455 -12.51 -54.25 -24.78
C GLY A 455 -11.50 -53.28 -24.15
N ALA A 456 -10.75 -52.53 -24.95
CA ALA A 456 -9.78 -51.52 -24.53
C ALA A 456 -10.40 -50.12 -24.62
#